data_AF-A0A832SLI9-F1
#
_entry.id   AF-A0A832SLI9-F1
#
_cell.length_a   1.000
_cell.length_b   1.000
_cell.length_c   1.000
_cell.angle_alpha   90.00
_cell.angle_beta   90.00
_cell.angle_gamma   90.00
#
_symmetry.space_group_name_H-M   'P 1'
#
loop_
_entity.id
_entity.type
_entity.pdbx_description
1 polymer ?
#
loop_
_entity_poly.entity_id
_entity_poly.type
_entity_poly.pdbx_seq_one_letter_code
_entity_poly.pdbx_strand_id
1 'polypeptide(L)'
;GYKDFDHQKLFEVFYEDEEFSKKVYEEIEKDSGEEFKKLTEKTNELFKELDSLLIETYQTSSVLIDDTRLVGGEEGALCTLDIEFIKNSNREGLFDPRKMSSIAKENIIKKLGQLETTIKA
;
A
#
# COMPACT_ATOMS: atom_id res chain seq x y z
N GLY A 1 -27.79 3.99 35.21
CA GLY A 1 -26.56 3.38 35.73
C GLY A 1 -25.89 2.66 34.60
N TYR A 2 -24.60 2.95 34.38
CA TYR A 2 -23.73 2.27 33.40
C TYR A 2 -22.26 2.35 33.86
N LYS A 3 -22.01 2.38 35.17
CA LYS A 3 -20.65 2.48 35.73
C LYS A 3 -19.90 1.13 35.75
N ASP A 4 -20.63 0.02 35.63
CA ASP A 4 -20.08 -1.34 35.68
C ASP A 4 -20.01 -1.99 34.28
N PHE A 5 -20.14 -1.20 33.22
CA PHE A 5 -20.07 -1.72 31.85
C PHE A 5 -18.60 -1.81 31.41
N ASP A 6 -18.15 -3.01 31.05
CA ASP A 6 -16.78 -3.24 30.59
C ASP A 6 -16.65 -2.72 29.15
N HIS A 7 -16.29 -1.44 29.02
CA HIS A 7 -16.13 -0.76 27.74
C HIS A 7 -15.11 -1.44 26.82
N GLN A 8 -14.12 -2.13 27.39
CA GLN A 8 -13.10 -2.83 26.62
C GLN A 8 -13.70 -4.06 25.94
N LYS A 9 -14.45 -4.89 26.66
CA LYS A 9 -15.17 -6.03 26.07
C LYS A 9 -16.19 -5.62 25.03
N LEU A 10 -16.86 -4.49 25.24
CA LEU A 10 -17.81 -3.96 24.27
C LEU A 10 -17.11 -3.57 22.96
N PHE A 11 -15.94 -2.92 23.06
CA PHE A 11 -15.13 -2.58 21.90
C PHE A 11 -14.62 -3.84 21.18
N GLU A 12 -14.15 -4.84 21.92
CA GLU A 12 -13.73 -6.13 21.35
C GLU A 12 -14.86 -6.79 20.57
N VAL A 13 -16.08 -6.84 21.12
CA VAL A 13 -17.25 -7.40 20.43
C VAL A 13 -17.60 -6.61 19.16
N PHE A 14 -17.56 -5.28 19.20
CA PHE A 14 -17.82 -4.46 18.02
C PHE A 14 -16.74 -4.55 16.95
N TYR A 15 -15.51 -4.85 17.34
CA TYR A 15 -14.37 -4.98 16.45
C TYR A 15 -14.28 -6.38 15.82
N GLU A 16 -14.57 -7.42 16.59
CA GLU A 16 -14.53 -8.81 16.13
C GLU A 16 -15.76 -9.19 15.27
N ASP A 17 -16.93 -8.62 15.56
CA ASP A 17 -18.18 -8.90 14.84
C ASP A 17 -18.67 -7.66 14.07
N GLU A 18 -18.13 -7.50 12.86
CA GLU A 18 -18.49 -6.40 11.96
C GLU A 18 -19.98 -6.42 11.55
N GLU A 19 -20.59 -7.61 11.48
CA GLU A 19 -22.00 -7.76 11.10
C GLU A 19 -22.93 -7.31 12.24
N PHE A 20 -22.61 -7.68 13.48
CA PHE A 20 -23.30 -7.19 14.67
C PHE A 20 -23.14 -5.67 14.82
N SER A 21 -21.91 -5.16 14.64
CA SER A 21 -21.63 -3.73 14.68
C SER A 21 -22.49 -2.96 13.68
N LYS A 22 -22.54 -3.42 12.42
CA LYS A 22 -23.43 -2.83 11.39
C LYS A 22 -24.90 -2.84 11.80
N LYS A 23 -25.43 -3.95 12.32
CA LYS A 23 -26.83 -4.03 12.77
C LYS A 23 -27.15 -3.04 13.88
N VAL A 24 -26.25 -2.88 14.86
CA VAL A 24 -26.40 -1.90 15.94
C VAL A 24 -26.37 -0.47 15.39
N TYR A 25 -25.45 -0.17 14.47
CA TYR A 25 -25.43 1.14 13.79
C TYR A 25 -26.70 1.42 13.01
N GLU A 26 -27.24 0.44 12.28
CA GLU A 26 -28.49 0.57 11.52
C GLU A 26 -29.71 0.80 12.42
N GLU A 27 -29.79 0.16 13.60
CA GLU A 27 -30.86 0.43 14.56
C GLU A 27 -30.74 1.83 15.16
N ILE A 28 -29.52 2.25 15.52
CA ILE A 28 -29.25 3.61 16.00
C ILE A 28 -29.64 4.63 14.92
N GLU A 29 -29.31 4.39 13.65
CA GLU A 29 -29.62 5.29 12.53
C GLU A 29 -31.12 5.39 12.23
N LYS A 30 -31.90 4.33 12.50
CA LYS A 30 -33.36 4.32 12.38
C LYS A 30 -34.05 5.14 13.47
N ASP A 31 -33.52 5.11 14.69
CA ASP A 31 -34.10 5.75 15.87
C ASP A 31 -33.51 7.15 16.16
N SER A 32 -32.43 7.51 15.45
CA SER A 32 -31.76 8.81 15.62
C SER A 32 -32.35 9.91 14.74
N GLY A 33 -32.43 11.11 15.32
CA GLY A 33 -33.03 12.28 14.70
C GLY A 33 -32.24 12.81 13.50
N GLU A 34 -32.87 13.72 12.75
CA GLU A 34 -32.34 14.33 11.53
C GLU A 34 -30.96 15.00 11.72
N GLU A 35 -30.61 15.43 12.93
CA GLU A 35 -29.28 15.95 13.27
C GLU A 35 -28.17 14.89 13.28
N PHE A 36 -28.46 13.67 13.73
CA PHE A 36 -27.46 12.59 13.75
C PHE A 36 -27.07 12.19 12.34
N LYS A 37 -28.06 12.11 11.42
CA LYS A 37 -27.82 11.87 10.00
C LYS A 37 -26.94 12.94 9.37
N LYS A 38 -27.24 14.23 9.62
CA LYS A 38 -26.40 15.35 9.16
C LYS A 38 -24.96 15.27 9.70
N LEU A 39 -24.78 14.82 10.94
CA LEU A 39 -23.45 14.67 11.54
C LEU A 39 -22.65 13.52 10.89
N THR A 40 -23.31 12.39 10.64
CA THR A 40 -22.71 11.24 9.95
C THR A 40 -22.34 11.58 8.50
N GLU A 41 -23.22 12.27 7.78
CA GLU A 41 -22.96 12.76 6.42
C GLU A 41 -21.74 13.69 6.39
N LYS A 42 -21.69 14.67 7.30
CA LYS A 42 -20.55 15.59 7.41
C LYS A 42 -19.25 14.88 7.79
N THR A 43 -19.32 13.87 8.64
CA THR A 43 -18.17 13.04 9.00
C THR A 43 -17.63 12.31 7.78
N ASN A 44 -18.51 11.73 6.96
CA ASN A 44 -18.13 11.05 5.72
C ASN A 44 -17.54 12.01 4.66
N GLU A 45 -18.06 13.23 4.55
CA GLU A 45 -17.48 14.28 3.68
C GLU A 45 -16.06 14.66 4.13
N LEU A 46 -15.86 14.87 5.43
CA LEU A 46 -14.54 15.18 6.00
C LEU A 46 -13.53 14.03 5.79
N PHE A 47 -13.96 12.77 5.91
CA PHE A 47 -13.09 11.63 5.59
C PHE A 47 -12.69 11.61 4.11
N LYS A 48 -13.60 11.91 3.19
CA LYS A 48 -13.27 11.99 1.76
C LYS A 48 -12.32 13.15 1.44
N GLU A 49 -12.49 14.30 2.09
CA GLU A 49 -11.57 15.42 1.97
C GLU A 49 -10.19 15.04 2.51
N LEU A 50 -10.13 14.35 3.65
CA LEU A 50 -8.89 13.85 4.23
C LEU A 50 -8.20 12.84 3.28
N ASP A 51 -8.94 11.88 2.73
CA ASP A 51 -8.41 10.92 1.75
C ASP A 51 -7.88 11.63 0.51
N SER A 52 -8.60 12.63 0.01
CA SER A 52 -8.17 13.43 -1.15
C SER A 52 -6.91 14.23 -0.82
N LEU A 53 -6.85 14.83 0.36
CA LEU A 53 -5.68 15.57 0.84
C LEU A 53 -4.49 14.64 1.05
N LEU A 54 -4.70 13.44 1.58
CA LEU A 54 -3.67 12.40 1.70
C LEU A 54 -3.14 12.04 0.33
N ILE A 55 -4.00 11.74 -0.65
CA ILE A 55 -3.57 11.45 -2.02
C ILE A 55 -2.80 12.62 -2.64
N GLU A 56 -3.22 13.87 -2.39
CA GLU A 56 -2.54 15.07 -2.90
C GLU A 56 -1.19 15.34 -2.20
N THR A 57 -1.11 15.12 -0.89
CA THR A 57 0.12 15.30 -0.08
C THR A 57 1.10 14.15 -0.21
N TYR A 58 0.61 12.93 -0.45
CA TYR A 58 1.37 11.83 -1.01
C TYR A 58 1.64 12.15 -2.50
N GLN A 59 2.44 13.18 -2.75
CA GLN A 59 3.20 13.27 -3.97
C GLN A 59 4.09 12.02 -4.02
N THR A 60 3.63 10.99 -4.73
CA THR A 60 4.46 9.87 -5.15
C THR A 60 5.58 10.45 -6.00
N SER A 61 6.69 10.80 -5.35
CA SER A 61 7.89 11.17 -6.07
C SER A 61 8.40 9.90 -6.75
N SER A 62 8.68 9.96 -8.05
CA SER A 62 9.37 8.87 -8.75
C SER A 62 10.85 8.88 -8.35
N VAL A 63 11.10 8.64 -7.07
CA VAL A 63 12.43 8.52 -6.49
C VAL A 63 12.61 7.06 -6.16
N LEU A 64 13.72 6.48 -6.63
CA LEU A 64 14.13 5.14 -6.25
C LEU A 64 14.21 5.07 -4.73
N ILE A 65 13.36 4.23 -4.12
CA ILE A 65 13.41 3.94 -2.69
C ILE A 65 14.48 2.87 -2.53
N ASP A 66 15.49 3.16 -1.71
CA ASP A 66 16.51 2.19 -1.32
C ASP A 66 16.03 1.36 -0.10
N ASP A 67 16.77 0.30 0.21
CA ASP A 67 16.42 -0.60 1.32
C ASP A 67 16.27 0.14 2.67
N THR A 68 17.02 1.23 2.87
CA THR A 68 17.00 2.02 4.11
C THR A 68 15.66 2.74 4.26
N ARG A 69 15.16 3.31 3.17
CA ARG A 69 13.88 4.04 3.14
C ARG A 69 12.68 3.08 3.25
N LEU A 70 12.78 1.88 2.67
CA LEU A 70 11.77 0.83 2.86
C LEU A 70 11.66 0.39 4.33
N VAL A 71 12.80 0.17 5.01
CA VAL A 71 12.83 -0.17 6.45
C VAL A 71 12.30 0.97 7.33
N GLY A 72 12.39 2.22 6.86
CA GLY A 72 11.86 3.41 7.53
C GLY A 72 10.33 3.56 7.47
N GLY A 73 9.61 2.68 6.78
CA GLY A 73 8.15 2.74 6.65
C GLY A 73 7.67 3.67 5.54
N GLU A 74 8.54 4.04 4.58
CA GLU A 74 8.08 4.70 3.37
C GLU A 74 7.31 3.71 2.49
N GLU A 75 6.12 4.12 2.03
CA GLU A 75 5.29 3.32 1.14
C GLU A 75 5.86 3.36 -0.30
N GLY A 76 6.17 2.18 -0.85
CA GLY A 76 6.77 2.07 -2.18
C GLY A 76 6.93 0.63 -2.66
N ALA A 77 7.49 0.48 -3.86
CA ALA A 77 7.78 -0.83 -4.46
C ALA A 77 9.29 -0.99 -4.70
N LEU A 78 9.87 -2.05 -4.15
CA LEU A 78 11.25 -2.45 -4.40
C LEU A 78 11.28 -3.52 -5.50
N CYS A 79 12.11 -3.31 -6.53
CA CYS A 79 12.33 -4.27 -7.60
C CYS A 79 13.81 -4.67 -7.64
N THR A 80 14.09 -5.92 -7.26
CA THR A 80 15.44 -6.51 -7.33
C THR A 80 15.52 -7.41 -8.55
N LEU A 81 16.56 -7.24 -9.37
CA LEU A 81 16.77 -8.01 -10.60
C LEU A 81 18.08 -8.77 -10.52
N ASP A 82 17.99 -10.09 -10.39
CA ASP A 82 19.15 -10.97 -10.46
C ASP A 82 19.49 -11.28 -11.92
N ILE A 83 20.74 -11.06 -12.29
CA ILE A 83 21.26 -11.36 -13.63
C ILE A 83 22.13 -12.62 -13.52
N GLU A 84 21.82 -13.63 -14.31
CA GLU A 84 22.56 -14.89 -14.37
C GLU A 84 22.88 -15.25 -15.83
N PHE A 85 23.92 -16.05 -16.03
CA PHE A 85 24.26 -16.62 -17.34
C PHE A 85 24.42 -18.13 -17.25
N ILE A 86 24.18 -18.81 -18.38
CA ILE A 86 24.32 -20.27 -18.46
C ILE A 86 25.71 -20.60 -19.01
N LYS A 87 26.45 -21.44 -18.28
CA LYS A 87 27.73 -22.00 -18.69
C LYS A 87 27.77 -23.48 -18.35
N ASN A 88 28.08 -24.32 -19.34
CA ASN A 88 28.13 -25.78 -19.18
C ASN A 88 26.85 -26.36 -18.54
N SER A 89 25.67 -25.87 -18.95
CA SER A 89 24.37 -26.25 -18.40
C SER A 89 24.11 -25.87 -16.93
N ASN A 90 25.02 -25.10 -16.31
CA ASN A 90 24.85 -24.54 -14.97
C ASN A 90 24.57 -23.04 -15.04
N ARG A 91 23.78 -22.53 -14.08
CA ARG A 91 23.55 -21.09 -13.91
C ARG A 91 24.65 -20.51 -13.03
N GLU A 92 25.32 -19.48 -13.52
CA GLU A 92 26.33 -18.71 -12.78
C GLU A 92 25.84 -17.25 -12.66
N GLY A 93 25.73 -16.75 -11.42
CA GLY A 93 25.38 -15.34 -11.14
C GLY A 93 26.60 -14.43 -10.95
N LEU A 94 27.79 -15.02 -10.72
CA LEU A 94 29.02 -14.25 -10.52
C LEU A 94 29.73 -14.02 -11.86
N PHE A 95 29.59 -12.83 -12.43
CA PHE A 95 30.31 -12.41 -13.62
C PHE A 95 30.90 -11.02 -13.46
N ASP A 96 31.98 -10.76 -14.21
CA ASP A 96 32.57 -9.44 -14.33
C ASP A 96 31.93 -8.72 -15.54
N PRO A 97 31.17 -7.63 -15.33
CA PRO A 97 30.58 -6.86 -16.43
C PRO A 97 31.62 -6.34 -17.43
N ARG A 98 32.90 -6.17 -17.04
CA ARG A 98 33.96 -5.73 -17.95
C ARG A 98 34.29 -6.79 -19.00
N LYS A 99 34.11 -8.08 -18.67
CA LYS A 99 34.39 -9.22 -19.55
C LYS A 99 33.21 -9.59 -20.46
N MET A 100 32.06 -8.95 -20.27
CA MET A 100 30.87 -9.16 -21.10
C MET A 100 31.00 -8.47 -22.46
N SER A 101 30.49 -9.12 -23.51
CA SER A 101 30.46 -8.54 -24.87
C SER A 101 29.61 -7.27 -24.91
N SER A 102 29.98 -6.33 -25.79
CA SER A 102 29.23 -5.09 -26.01
C SER A 102 27.76 -5.37 -26.39
N ILE A 103 27.53 -6.39 -27.23
CA ILE A 103 26.19 -6.80 -27.68
C ILE A 103 25.32 -7.26 -26.50
N ALA A 104 25.87 -8.05 -25.57
CA ALA A 104 25.13 -8.51 -24.41
C ALA A 104 24.77 -7.35 -23.47
N LYS A 105 25.68 -6.39 -23.27
CA LYS A 105 25.42 -5.17 -22.47
C LYS A 105 24.28 -4.36 -23.06
N GLU A 106 24.33 -4.11 -24.36
CA GLU A 106 23.33 -3.30 -25.06
C GLU A 106 21.95 -3.97 -25.01
N ASN A 107 21.89 -5.30 -25.16
CA ASN A 107 20.66 -6.06 -25.02
C ASN A 107 20.08 -6.00 -23.60
N ILE A 108 20.92 -6.10 -22.56
CA ILE A 108 20.48 -5.97 -21.16
C ILE A 108 19.90 -4.57 -20.92
N ILE A 109 20.62 -3.52 -21.33
CA ILE A 109 20.16 -2.13 -21.19
C ILE A 109 18.82 -1.93 -21.90
N LYS A 110 18.68 -2.43 -23.13
CA LYS A 110 17.43 -2.35 -23.89
C LYS A 110 16.27 -3.02 -23.16
N LYS A 111 16.49 -4.22 -22.58
CA LYS A 111 15.46 -4.93 -21.81
C LYS A 111 15.08 -4.20 -20.52
N LEU A 112 16.06 -3.64 -19.81
CA LEU A 112 15.82 -2.85 -18.60
C LEU A 112 15.03 -1.58 -18.92
N GLY A 113 15.35 -0.88 -20.02
CA GLY A 113 14.57 0.28 -20.47
C GLY A 113 13.15 -0.06 -20.91
N GLN A 114 12.94 -1.24 -21.52
CA GLN A 114 11.59 -1.75 -21.80
C GLN A 114 10.81 -2.01 -20.51
N LEU A 115 11.44 -2.66 -19.52
CA LEU A 115 10.84 -2.92 -18.22
C LEU A 115 10.46 -1.61 -17.50
N GLU A 116 11.34 -0.62 -17.52
CA GLU A 116 11.07 0.72 -16.97
C GLU A 116 9.85 1.37 -17.64
N THR A 117 9.76 1.27 -18.97
CA THR A 117 8.62 1.81 -19.73
C THR A 117 7.32 1.10 -19.38
N THR A 118 7.34 -0.22 -19.19
CA THR A 118 6.17 -1.01 -18.80
C THR A 118 5.72 -0.74 -17.37
N ILE A 119 6.64 -0.50 -16.44
CA ILE A 119 6.30 -0.21 -15.03
C ILE A 119 5.73 1.20 -14.87
N LYS A 120 6.14 2.16 -15.72
CA LYS A 120 5.63 3.54 -15.70
C LYS A 120 4.28 3.72 -16.40
N ALA A 121 3.83 2.74 -17.18
CA ALA A 121 2.58 2.77 -17.95
C ALA A 121 1.40 2.24 -17.14
#